data_AF-A0AAV5I9Y3-F1
#
_entry.id   AF-A0AAV5I9Y3-F1
#
_cell.length_a   1.000
_cell.length_b   1.000
_cell.length_c   1.000
_cell.angle_alpha   90.00
_cell.angle_beta   90.00
_cell.angle_gamma   90.00
#
_symmetry.space_group_name_H-M   'P 1'
#
loop_
_entity.id
_entity.type
_entity.pdbx_description
1 polymer ?
#
loop_
_entity_poly.entity_id
_entity_poly.type
_entity_poly.pdbx_seq_one_letter_code
_entity_poly.pdbx_strand_id
1 'polypeptide(L)'
;MKGGVGETSYAENSFIQLNLIRMTKPIWVEAITKLINYYSTFPTTLAMADLDYQVLLNDLPAGNDFNPVFRSLAGFQEKLKKELGSGSGPCFFSGVPGSFYHRLFPSKSLHFVHSSTSLHWLSQVYYYYLSNIC
;
A
#
# COMPACT_ATOMS: atom_id res chain seq x y z
N MET A 1 1.59 -9.99 -10.95
CA MET A 1 2.86 -10.64 -10.52
C MET A 1 2.58 -12.14 -10.29
N LYS A 2 3.60 -13.00 -10.15
CA LYS A 2 3.35 -14.42 -9.86
C LYS A 2 2.99 -14.60 -8.37
N GLY A 3 1.74 -14.98 -8.10
CA GLY A 3 1.24 -15.21 -6.75
C GLY A 3 1.81 -16.45 -6.06
N GLY A 4 1.41 -16.67 -4.81
CA GLY A 4 1.83 -17.78 -3.96
C GLY A 4 3.04 -17.48 -3.08
N VAL A 5 3.50 -18.51 -2.36
CA VAL A 5 4.62 -18.46 -1.38
C VAL A 5 5.73 -19.47 -1.69
N GLY A 6 5.74 -20.04 -2.91
CA GLY A 6 6.77 -20.99 -3.33
C GLY A 6 8.02 -20.29 -3.86
N GLU A 7 9.08 -21.07 -4.14
CA GLU A 7 10.40 -20.57 -4.58
C GLU A 7 10.35 -19.71 -5.86
N THR A 8 9.34 -19.88 -6.70
CA THR A 8 9.16 -19.10 -7.94
C THR A 8 8.13 -17.99 -7.81
N SER A 9 7.58 -17.79 -6.61
CA SER A 9 6.62 -16.72 -6.35
C SER A 9 7.30 -15.36 -6.33
N TYR A 10 6.53 -14.31 -6.54
CA TYR A 10 7.05 -12.95 -6.43
C TYR A 10 7.50 -12.62 -5.00
N ALA A 11 6.84 -13.17 -3.97
CA ALA A 11 7.21 -12.96 -2.58
C ALA A 11 8.68 -13.33 -2.31
N GLU A 12 9.12 -14.49 -2.83
CA GLU A 12 10.50 -15.00 -2.69
C GLU A 12 11.49 -14.37 -3.68
N ASN A 13 11.03 -13.62 -4.69
CA ASN A 13 11.87 -13.11 -5.80
C ASN A 13 11.79 -11.58 -5.98
N SER A 14 11.50 -10.83 -4.91
CA SER A 14 11.25 -9.39 -4.96
C SER A 14 12.44 -8.51 -4.54
N PHE A 15 13.67 -9.03 -4.60
CA PHE A 15 14.88 -8.35 -4.08
C PHE A 15 15.09 -6.93 -4.62
N ILE A 16 14.89 -6.72 -5.92
CA ILE A 16 15.06 -5.40 -6.55
C ILE A 16 14.02 -4.41 -6.01
N GLN A 17 12.76 -4.85 -5.91
CA GLN A 17 11.66 -4.02 -5.44
C GLN A 17 11.80 -3.70 -3.95
N LEU A 18 12.28 -4.66 -3.14
CA LEU A 18 12.61 -4.45 -1.74
C LEU A 18 13.72 -3.40 -1.57
N ASN A 19 14.76 -3.45 -2.40
CA ASN A 19 15.83 -2.44 -2.37
C ASN A 19 15.31 -1.05 -2.77
N LEU A 20 14.47 -0.96 -3.80
CA LEU A 20 13.84 0.30 -4.19
C LEU A 20 13.01 0.90 -3.05
N ILE A 21 12.15 0.09 -2.42
CA ILE A 21 11.34 0.54 -1.27
C ILE A 21 12.21 0.99 -0.10
N ARG A 22 13.34 0.30 0.16
CA ARG A 22 14.29 0.68 1.20
C ARG A 22 14.97 2.02 0.89
N MET A 23 15.35 2.25 -0.36
CA MET A 23 15.99 3.50 -0.79
C MET A 23 15.02 4.69 -0.75
N THR A 24 13.74 4.48 -1.07
CA THR A 24 12.72 5.54 -1.02
C THR A 24 12.11 5.74 0.37
N LYS A 25 12.44 4.88 1.35
CA LYS A 25 12.02 4.98 2.76
C LYS A 25 12.05 6.39 3.35
N PRO A 26 13.17 7.13 3.31
CA PRO A 26 13.21 8.46 3.91
C PRO A 26 12.16 9.41 3.32
N ILE A 27 11.87 9.29 2.02
CA ILE A 27 10.96 10.19 1.30
C ILE A 27 9.52 10.03 1.81
N TRP A 28 9.01 8.80 1.86
CA TRP A 28 7.63 8.58 2.29
C TRP A 28 7.47 8.70 3.80
N VAL A 29 8.50 8.40 4.60
CA VAL A 29 8.50 8.68 6.05
C VAL A 29 8.37 10.19 6.30
N GLU A 30 9.13 11.02 5.60
CA GLU A 30 9.01 12.47 5.73
C GLU A 30 7.63 12.98 5.32
N ALA A 31 7.08 12.48 4.21
CA ALA A 31 5.75 12.86 3.72
C ALA A 31 4.64 12.50 4.74
N ILE A 32 4.66 11.28 5.28
CA ILE A 32 3.69 10.85 6.30
C ILE A 32 3.87 11.65 7.59
N THR A 33 5.11 11.94 7.99
CA THR A 33 5.40 12.75 9.19
C THR A 33 4.82 14.15 9.06
N LYS A 34 5.01 14.81 7.91
CA LYS A 34 4.42 16.12 7.64
C LYS A 34 2.90 16.08 7.69
N LEU A 35 2.28 15.03 7.15
CA LEU A 35 0.84 14.84 7.18
C LEU A 35 0.31 14.67 8.60
N ILE A 36 0.95 13.81 9.41
CA ILE A 36 0.55 13.59 10.80
C ILE A 36 0.69 14.89 11.59
N ASN A 37 1.83 15.58 11.47
CA ASN A 37 2.05 16.85 12.16
C ASN A 37 1.02 17.91 11.76
N TYR A 38 0.63 17.98 10.49
CA TYR A 38 -0.44 18.87 10.03
C TYR A 38 -1.75 18.61 10.79
N TYR A 39 -2.17 17.34 10.93
CA TYR A 39 -3.37 17.00 11.71
C TYR A 39 -3.23 17.28 13.20
N SER A 40 -2.04 17.09 13.78
CA SER A 40 -1.76 17.42 15.19
C SER A 40 -1.80 18.91 15.50
N THR A 41 -1.70 19.79 14.50
CA THR A 41 -1.76 21.26 14.69
C THR A 41 -3.18 21.83 14.73
N PHE A 42 -4.21 21.04 14.42
CA PHE A 42 -5.59 21.50 14.52
C PHE A 42 -6.02 21.60 15.98
N PRO A 43 -6.73 22.67 16.39
CA PRO A 43 -7.09 22.95 17.79
C PRO A 43 -8.17 22.00 18.37
N THR A 44 -8.36 20.84 17.78
CA THR A 44 -9.05 19.70 18.40
C THR A 44 -8.07 18.96 19.30
N THR A 45 -8.50 18.60 20.50
CA THR A 45 -7.78 17.84 21.53
C THR A 45 -7.46 16.39 21.10
N LEU A 46 -6.96 16.18 19.89
CA LEU A 46 -6.70 14.88 19.31
C LEU A 46 -5.24 14.53 19.62
N ALA A 47 -5.03 13.76 20.68
CA ALA A 47 -3.73 13.14 20.90
C ALA A 47 -3.46 12.15 19.75
N MET A 48 -2.20 11.81 19.48
CA MET A 48 -1.88 10.75 18.50
C MET A 48 -2.58 9.41 18.81
N ALA A 49 -2.94 9.19 20.08
CA ALA A 49 -3.72 8.04 20.53
C ALA A 49 -5.17 8.04 20.02
N ASP A 50 -5.69 9.18 19.58
CA ASP A 50 -7.06 9.36 19.09
C ASP A 50 -7.16 9.28 17.55
N LEU A 51 -6.04 9.03 16.85
CA LEU A 51 -6.02 8.93 15.40
C LEU A 51 -6.26 7.48 14.92
N ASP A 52 -7.37 7.26 14.23
CA ASP A 52 -7.62 6.01 13.54
C ASP A 52 -6.87 5.98 12.19
N TYR A 53 -6.11 4.91 11.95
CA TYR A 53 -5.39 4.69 10.71
C TYR A 53 -6.12 3.66 9.84
N GLN A 54 -6.34 3.98 8.57
CA GLN A 54 -6.88 3.04 7.58
C GLN A 54 -5.89 2.83 6.44
N VAL A 55 -5.43 1.60 6.28
CA VAL A 55 -4.52 1.16 5.22
C VAL A 55 -5.31 0.39 4.16
N LEU A 56 -5.32 0.92 2.94
CA LEU A 56 -6.07 0.36 1.81
C LEU A 56 -5.07 -0.24 0.81
N LEU A 57 -5.07 -1.57 0.71
CA LEU A 57 -4.20 -2.34 -0.17
C LEU A 57 -4.88 -2.55 -1.51
N ASN A 58 -4.49 -1.79 -2.53
CA ASN A 58 -5.03 -1.93 -3.88
C ASN A 58 -4.15 -2.81 -4.78
N ASP A 59 -4.79 -3.70 -5.53
CA ASP A 59 -4.20 -4.42 -6.66
C ASP A 59 -5.31 -4.93 -7.60
N LEU A 60 -4.94 -5.44 -8.77
CA LEU A 60 -5.87 -6.04 -9.73
C LEU A 60 -6.56 -7.28 -9.14
N PRO A 61 -7.86 -7.51 -9.44
CA PRO A 61 -8.58 -8.71 -9.00
C PRO A 61 -8.07 -9.98 -9.68
N ALA A 62 -7.69 -9.86 -10.96
CA ALA A 62 -7.15 -10.97 -11.73
C ALA A 62 -5.63 -11.02 -11.57
N GLY A 63 -5.12 -12.15 -11.06
CA GLY A 63 -3.69 -12.40 -10.96
C GLY A 63 -2.99 -11.85 -9.71
N ASN A 64 -3.69 -11.14 -8.82
CA ASN A 64 -3.19 -10.86 -7.47
C ASN A 64 -3.68 -11.92 -6.46
N ASP A 65 -2.87 -12.21 -5.45
CA ASP A 65 -3.23 -13.09 -4.34
C ASP A 65 -3.17 -12.32 -3.02
N PHE A 66 -4.32 -11.84 -2.56
CA PHE A 66 -4.43 -11.13 -1.27
C PHE A 66 -4.38 -12.08 -0.06
N ASN A 67 -4.58 -13.39 -0.24
CA ASN A 67 -4.77 -14.31 0.87
C ASN A 67 -3.54 -14.43 1.79
N PRO A 68 -2.30 -14.55 1.28
CA PRO A 68 -1.11 -14.56 2.12
C PRO A 68 -0.98 -13.30 2.99
N VAL A 69 -1.37 -12.14 2.44
CA VAL A 69 -1.32 -10.86 3.17
C VAL A 69 -2.29 -10.88 4.34
N PHE A 70 -3.55 -11.26 4.11
CA PHE A 70 -4.55 -11.32 5.20
C PHE A 70 -4.24 -12.39 6.23
N ARG A 71 -3.67 -13.54 5.84
CA ARG A 71 -3.20 -14.56 6.80
C ARG A 71 -2.08 -14.04 7.70
N SER A 72 -1.22 -13.16 7.18
CA SER A 72 -0.07 -12.61 7.91
C SER A 72 -0.44 -11.39 8.77
N LEU A 73 -1.64 -10.85 8.58
CA LEU A 73 -2.03 -9.56 9.14
C LEU A 73 -2.10 -9.55 10.67
N ALA A 74 -2.64 -10.61 11.28
CA ALA A 74 -2.79 -10.69 12.73
C ALA A 74 -1.43 -10.59 13.44
N GLY A 75 -0.45 -11.41 13.02
CA GLY A 75 0.90 -11.36 13.58
C GLY A 75 1.63 -10.06 13.28
N PHE A 76 1.35 -9.42 12.14
CA PHE A 76 1.88 -8.09 11.83
C PHE A 76 1.31 -7.01 12.76
N GLN A 77 0.00 -7.02 13.01
CA GLN A 77 -0.65 -6.08 13.92
C GLN A 77 -0.13 -6.21 15.36
N GLU A 78 0.15 -7.43 15.83
CA GLU A 78 0.79 -7.63 17.14
C GLU A 78 2.20 -7.06 17.21
N LYS A 79 3.01 -7.24 16.15
CA LYS A 79 4.35 -6.63 16.06
C LYS A 79 4.27 -5.11 16.05
N LEU A 80 3.36 -4.55 15.25
CA LEU A 80 3.13 -3.10 15.21
C LEU A 80 2.76 -2.54 16.58
N LYS A 81 1.84 -3.19 17.30
CA LYS A 81 1.45 -2.77 18.66
C LYS A 81 2.64 -2.75 19.64
N LYS A 82 3.55 -3.73 19.53
CA LYS A 82 4.75 -3.80 20.38
C LYS A 82 5.74 -2.69 20.06
N GLU A 83 5.93 -2.37 18.78
CA GLU A 83 6.87 -1.32 18.34
C GLU A 83 6.35 0.09 18.64
N LEU A 84 5.04 0.31 18.47
CA LEU A 84 4.42 1.63 18.57
C LEU A 84 3.97 1.98 20.00
N GLY A 85 3.90 0.98 20.90
CA GLY A 85 3.44 1.13 22.28
C GLY A 85 1.94 1.41 22.39
N SER A 86 1.47 1.79 23.58
CA SER A 86 0.05 2.10 23.84
C SER A 86 -0.40 3.48 23.34
N GLY A 87 0.46 4.21 22.61
CA GLY A 87 0.25 5.62 22.25
C GLY A 87 -0.30 5.88 20.84
N SER A 88 -0.52 4.85 20.02
CA SER A 88 -1.14 5.01 18.70
C SER A 88 -2.59 4.55 18.69
N GLY A 89 -3.44 5.28 17.97
CA GLY A 89 -4.77 4.81 17.66
C GLY A 89 -4.79 3.53 16.80
N PRO A 90 -5.97 2.91 16.64
CA PRO A 90 -6.13 1.64 15.95
C PRO A 90 -5.75 1.73 14.46
N CYS A 91 -5.24 0.64 13.90
CA CYS A 91 -4.88 0.53 12.49
C CYS A 91 -5.69 -0.59 11.80
N PHE A 92 -6.50 -0.20 10.83
CA PHE A 92 -7.38 -1.06 10.05
C PHE A 92 -6.81 -1.30 8.65
N PHE A 93 -6.94 -2.53 8.15
CA PHE A 93 -6.43 -2.91 6.84
C PHE A 93 -7.57 -3.43 5.98
N SER A 94 -7.60 -3.05 4.70
CA SER A 94 -8.60 -3.54 3.75
C SER A 94 -7.97 -3.76 2.38
N GLY A 95 -8.38 -4.82 1.69
CA GLY A 95 -8.01 -5.06 0.30
C GLY A 95 -9.03 -4.40 -0.63
N VAL A 96 -8.54 -3.74 -1.67
CA VAL A 96 -9.36 -3.01 -2.64
C VAL A 96 -9.05 -3.54 -4.04
N PRO A 97 -9.78 -4.56 -4.51
CA PRO A 97 -9.55 -5.12 -5.84
C PRO A 97 -9.98 -4.13 -6.92
N GLY A 98 -9.08 -3.83 -7.86
CA GLY A 98 -9.40 -3.01 -9.03
C GLY A 98 -8.16 -2.35 -9.65
N SER A 99 -8.29 -1.93 -10.90
CA SER A 99 -7.24 -1.17 -11.57
C SER A 99 -7.20 0.27 -11.06
N PHE A 100 -6.01 0.76 -10.69
CA PHE A 100 -5.79 2.16 -10.32
C PHE A 100 -5.87 3.13 -11.50
N TYR A 101 -6.04 2.65 -12.74
CA TYR A 101 -6.39 3.50 -13.89
C TYR A 101 -7.86 3.90 -13.91
N HIS A 102 -8.67 3.37 -13.00
CA HIS A 102 -10.07 3.71 -12.80
C HIS A 102 -10.31 4.23 -11.38
N ARG A 103 -11.51 4.77 -11.13
CA ARG A 103 -11.91 5.23 -9.80
C ARG A 103 -12.07 4.03 -8.85
N LEU A 104 -11.30 4.03 -7.76
CA LEU A 104 -11.38 3.03 -6.69
C LEU A 104 -11.97 3.57 -5.40
N PHE A 105 -11.84 4.89 -5.17
CA PHE A 105 -12.19 5.53 -3.92
C PHE A 105 -13.15 6.71 -4.13
N PRO A 106 -14.01 7.01 -3.14
CA PRO A 106 -14.77 8.25 -3.12
C PRO A 106 -13.87 9.49 -3.22
N SER A 107 -14.44 10.60 -3.68
CA SER A 107 -13.71 11.86 -3.71
C SER A 107 -13.37 12.32 -2.29
N LYS A 108 -12.15 12.82 -2.09
CA LYS A 108 -11.65 13.37 -0.81
C LYS A 108 -11.64 12.36 0.36
N SER A 109 -11.52 11.06 0.10
CA SER A 109 -11.49 10.03 1.14
C SER A 109 -10.08 9.51 1.50
N LEU A 110 -9.03 9.95 0.78
CA LEU A 110 -7.66 9.52 1.00
C LEU A 110 -6.79 10.72 1.40
N HIS A 111 -5.99 10.55 2.44
CA HIS A 111 -5.04 11.56 2.91
C HIS A 111 -3.64 11.38 2.31
N PHE A 112 -3.27 10.14 2.01
CA PHE A 112 -1.96 9.78 1.47
C PHE A 112 -2.09 8.62 0.48
N VAL A 113 -1.33 8.67 -0.61
CA VAL A 113 -1.28 7.61 -1.63
C VAL A 113 0.18 7.31 -1.93
N HIS A 114 0.53 6.03 -1.95
CA HIS A 114 1.86 5.57 -2.29
C HIS A 114 1.78 4.45 -3.34
N SER A 115 2.63 4.53 -4.35
CA SER A 115 2.81 3.51 -5.38
C SER A 115 4.30 3.33 -5.63
N SER A 116 4.76 2.08 -5.60
CA SER A 116 6.14 1.71 -5.90
C SER A 116 6.14 0.62 -6.95
N THR A 117 6.87 0.84 -8.05
CA THR A 117 7.02 -0.14 -9.15
C THR A 117 5.72 -0.60 -9.81
N SER A 118 4.63 0.17 -9.73
CA SER A 118 3.35 -0.20 -10.36
C SER A 118 2.98 0.70 -11.54
N LEU A 119 3.38 1.97 -11.55
CA LEU A 119 2.94 2.96 -12.56
C LEU A 119 3.49 2.74 -13.98
N HIS A 120 4.52 1.90 -14.13
CA HIS A 120 5.08 1.59 -15.46
C HIS A 120 4.22 0.57 -16.23
N TRP A 121 3.28 -0.11 -15.58
CA TRP A 121 2.37 -1.06 -16.21
C TRP A 121 1.24 -0.33 -16.91
N LEU A 122 1.29 -0.22 -18.24
CA LEU A 122 0.21 0.40 -19.01
C LEU A 122 -1.12 -0.35 -18.88
N SER A 123 -2.24 0.38 -18.99
CA SER A 123 -3.58 -0.21 -18.97
C SER A 123 -3.85 -1.15 -20.15
N GLN A 124 -3.16 -0.93 -21.28
CA GLN A 124 -3.30 -1.69 -22.51
C GLN A 124 -2.01 -1.61 -23.34
N VAL A 125 -1.85 -2.56 -24.26
CA VAL A 125 -0.78 -2.54 -25.26
C VAL A 125 -1.04 -1.42 -26.27
N TYR A 126 0.03 -0.78 -26.76
CA TYR A 126 -0.09 0.19 -27.84
C TYR A 126 -0.55 -0.49 -29.14
N TYR A 127 -1.59 0.08 -29.78
CA TYR A 127 -2.19 -0.44 -31.01
C TYR A 127 -1.19 -0.71 -32.14
N TYR A 128 -0.13 0.09 -32.25
CA TYR A 128 0.91 -0.09 -33.27
C TYR A 128 1.62 -1.46 -33.17
N TYR A 129 1.79 -2.00 -31.96
CA TYR A 129 2.38 -3.35 -31.82
C TYR A 129 1.35 -4.45 -32.14
N LEU A 130 0.07 -4.21 -31.88
CA LEU A 130 -1.00 -5.16 -32.22
C LEU A 130 -1.18 -5.29 -33.74
N SER A 131 -1.03 -4.20 -34.49
CA SER A 131 -1.13 -4.21 -35.96
C SER A 131 0.06 -4.85 -36.68
N ASN A 132 1.15 -5.18 -35.97
CA ASN A 132 2.36 -5.82 -36.53
C ASN A 132 2.52 -7.28 -36.07
N ILE A 133 1.57 -7.83 -35.31
CA ILE A 133 1.58 -9.20 -34.78
C ILE A 133 0.43 -10.05 -35.39
N CYS A 134 -0.53 -9.42 -36.07
CA CYS A 134 -1.54 -10.08 -36.91
C CYS A 134 -1.21 -9.89 -38.39
#